data_AF-A0AAU9WHE5-F1
#
_entry.id   AF-A0AAU9WHE5-F1
#
_cell.length_a   1.000
_cell.length_b   1.000
_cell.length_c   1.000
_cell.angle_alpha   90.00
_cell.angle_beta   90.00
_cell.angle_gamma   90.00
#
_symmetry.space_group_name_H-M   'P 1'
#
loop_
_entity.id
_entity.type
_entity.pdbx_description
1 polymer ?
#
loop_
_entity_poly.entity_id
_entity_poly.type
_entity_poly.pdbx_seq_one_letter_code
_entity_poly.pdbx_strand_id
1 'polypeptide(L)'
;LDDNVINQSQKLLKKQFPNIGGWQDTLLCQTSFSVVTDESVQIHHTGKNHWVCSTSINGHLRVYDSSSSKNITSSMEIQLAECYQTLATDRTLAVELPPAQTQQGGGLWLICHCICLRTSEWE
;
A
#
# COMPACT_ATOMS: atom_id res chain seq x y z
N LEU A 1 -3.16 -15.23 -5.04
CA LEU A 1 -1.71 -14.99 -5.04
C LEU A 1 -1.17 -15.42 -3.68
N ASP A 2 0.12 -15.72 -3.57
CA ASP A 2 0.77 -15.90 -2.27
C ASP A 2 1.69 -14.71 -1.98
N ASP A 3 2.14 -14.59 -0.73
CA ASP A 3 3.03 -13.51 -0.30
C ASP A 3 4.37 -13.52 -1.04
N ASN A 4 4.84 -14.68 -1.51
CA ASN A 4 6.09 -14.76 -2.25
C ASN A 4 5.97 -14.06 -3.61
N VAL A 5 4.88 -14.29 -4.36
CA VAL A 5 4.63 -13.62 -5.65
C VAL A 5 4.51 -12.10 -5.44
N ILE A 6 3.79 -11.66 -4.41
CA ILE A 6 3.65 -10.24 -4.08
C ILE A 6 5.02 -9.64 -3.73
N ASN A 7 5.78 -10.27 -2.85
CA ASN A 7 7.09 -9.79 -2.42
C ASN A 7 8.12 -9.76 -3.55
N GLN A 8 8.16 -10.76 -4.43
CA GLN A 8 9.02 -10.71 -5.61
C GLN A 8 8.62 -9.58 -6.56
N SER A 9 7.32 -9.33 -6.71
CA SER A 9 6.82 -8.21 -7.51
C SER A 9 7.23 -6.86 -6.90
N GLN A 10 7.12 -6.70 -5.58
CA GLN A 10 7.61 -5.51 -4.87
C GLN A 10 9.12 -5.30 -5.07
N LYS A 11 9.92 -6.37 -5.05
CA LYS A 11 11.37 -6.29 -5.34
C LYS A 11 11.65 -5.82 -6.76
N LEU A 12 10.85 -6.23 -7.74
CA LEU A 12 10.98 -5.74 -9.13
C LEU A 12 10.60 -4.26 -9.23
N LEU A 13 9.49 -3.86 -8.60
CA LEU A 13 9.03 -2.47 -8.57
C LEU A 13 10.06 -1.56 -7.88
N LYS A 14 10.66 -1.99 -6.77
CA LYS A 14 11.73 -1.27 -6.08
C LYS A 14 12.97 -1.10 -6.96
N LYS A 15 13.31 -2.09 -7.81
CA LYS A 15 14.40 -1.96 -8.79
C LYS A 15 14.08 -0.95 -9.89
N GLN A 16 12.83 -0.90 -10.33
CA GLN A 16 12.38 0.01 -11.39
C GLN A 16 12.19 1.45 -10.87
N PHE A 17 11.78 1.62 -9.62
CA PHE A 17 11.50 2.90 -8.96
C PHE A 17 12.30 3.03 -7.65
N PRO A 18 13.64 3.13 -7.71
CA PRO A 18 14.50 3.09 -6.53
C PRO A 18 14.33 4.30 -5.60
N ASN A 19 13.79 5.41 -6.10
CA ASN A 19 13.58 6.64 -5.35
C ASN A 19 12.27 6.63 -4.55
N ILE A 20 11.46 5.56 -4.66
CA ILE A 20 10.18 5.44 -3.99
C ILE A 20 10.33 4.57 -2.75
N GLY A 21 9.96 5.15 -1.61
CA GLY A 21 9.93 4.48 -0.32
C GLY A 21 8.88 3.38 -0.27
N GLY A 22 8.88 2.61 0.81
CA GLY A 22 7.98 1.46 0.97
C GLY A 22 8.52 0.22 0.26
N TRP A 23 7.66 -0.45 -0.50
CA TRP A 23 7.91 -1.78 -1.08
C TRP A 23 8.46 -2.80 -0.07
N GLN A 24 8.03 -2.67 1.18
CA GLN A 24 8.48 -3.51 2.27
C GLN A 24 7.79 -4.87 2.22
N ASP A 25 8.45 -5.89 2.77
CA ASP A 25 7.94 -7.26 2.76
C ASP A 25 6.56 -7.33 3.43
N THR A 26 5.57 -7.94 2.77
CA THR A 26 4.20 -8.03 3.30
C THR A 26 4.13 -8.84 4.59
N LEU A 27 5.08 -9.74 4.85
CA LEU A 27 5.16 -10.52 6.08
C LEU A 27 5.47 -9.64 7.31
N LEU A 28 5.92 -8.39 7.12
CA LEU A 28 6.10 -7.44 8.22
C LEU A 28 4.78 -7.09 8.92
N CYS A 29 3.62 -7.40 8.33
CA CYS A 29 2.34 -7.32 9.04
C CYS A 29 2.26 -8.19 10.32
N GLN A 30 3.17 -9.16 10.49
CA GLN A 30 3.30 -9.99 11.68
C GLN A 30 4.28 -9.42 12.72
N THR A 31 5.06 -8.41 12.35
CA THR A 31 6.09 -7.80 13.20
C THR A 31 5.90 -6.29 13.23
N SER A 32 6.58 -5.54 12.37
CA SER A 32 6.35 -4.12 12.19
C SER A 32 6.95 -3.62 10.88
N PHE A 33 6.33 -2.59 10.30
CA PHE A 33 6.88 -1.86 9.17
C PHE A 33 7.86 -0.77 9.62
N SER A 34 8.80 -0.45 8.74
CA SER A 34 9.65 0.73 8.91
C SER A 34 8.93 1.98 8.41
N VAL A 35 9.21 3.10 9.07
CA VAL A 35 8.68 4.41 8.69
C VAL A 35 9.19 4.80 7.29
N VAL A 36 8.31 5.37 6.47
CA VAL A 36 8.66 5.97 5.19
C VAL A 36 8.65 7.51 5.30
N THR A 37 9.69 8.15 4.77
CA THR A 37 9.90 9.61 4.89
C THR A 37 9.55 10.37 3.62
N ASP A 38 9.64 9.69 2.48
CA ASP A 38 9.40 10.24 1.16
C ASP A 38 8.16 9.61 0.54
N GLU A 39 7.90 9.99 -0.70
CA GLU A 39 6.86 9.36 -1.47
C GLU A 39 7.05 7.86 -1.58
N SER A 40 5.95 7.17 -1.39
CA SER A 40 6.03 5.76 -1.07
C SER A 40 4.78 5.03 -1.48
N VAL A 41 4.98 3.76 -1.81
CA VAL A 41 3.92 2.83 -2.12
C VAL A 41 4.16 1.58 -1.29
N GLN A 42 3.12 1.11 -0.59
CA GLN A 42 3.20 -0.07 0.24
C GLN A 42 2.04 -1.00 -0.04
N ILE A 43 2.35 -2.29 -0.23
CA ILE A 43 1.33 -3.34 -0.25
C ILE A 43 1.19 -3.89 1.16
N HIS A 44 -0.03 -3.93 1.67
CA HIS A 44 -0.36 -4.46 2.97
C HIS A 44 -1.14 -5.77 2.83
N HIS A 45 -0.92 -6.69 3.76
CA HIS A 45 -1.75 -7.86 3.92
C HIS A 45 -2.69 -7.65 5.10
N THR A 46 -4.00 -7.78 4.88
CA THR A 46 -5.04 -7.48 5.89
C THR A 46 -5.27 -8.60 6.91
N GLY A 47 -4.51 -9.70 6.82
CA GLY A 47 -4.69 -10.89 7.65
C GLY A 47 -5.87 -11.78 7.24
N LYS A 48 -6.68 -11.38 6.27
CA LYS A 48 -7.84 -12.14 5.75
C LYS A 48 -7.62 -12.66 4.32
N ASN A 49 -6.39 -13.00 3.96
CA ASN A 49 -6.02 -13.39 2.59
C ASN A 49 -6.41 -12.32 1.55
N HIS A 50 -6.20 -11.06 1.90
CA HIS A 50 -6.57 -9.91 1.09
C HIS A 50 -5.48 -8.85 1.18
N TRP A 51 -5.10 -8.31 0.03
CA TRP A 51 -4.05 -7.32 -0.12
C TRP A 51 -4.66 -5.99 -0.51
N VAL A 52 -4.01 -4.92 -0.07
CA VAL A 52 -4.41 -3.54 -0.33
C VAL A 52 -3.16 -2.72 -0.59
N CYS A 53 -3.28 -1.70 -1.42
CA CYS A 53 -2.19 -0.80 -1.75
C CYS A 53 -2.41 0.53 -1.06
N SER A 54 -1.37 1.09 -0.46
CA SER A 54 -1.35 2.45 0.03
C SER A 54 -0.29 3.27 -0.72
N THR A 55 -0.58 4.55 -0.91
CA THR A 55 0.38 5.52 -1.45
C THR A 55 0.45 6.74 -0.55
N SER A 56 1.65 7.27 -0.36
CA SER A 56 1.86 8.62 0.15
C SER A 56 2.52 9.42 -0.97
N ILE A 57 1.76 10.30 -1.60
CA ILE A 57 2.21 11.13 -2.72
C ILE A 57 1.69 12.54 -2.51
N ASN A 58 2.57 13.54 -2.64
CA ASN A 58 2.27 14.94 -2.33
C ASN A 58 1.70 15.16 -0.90
N GLY A 59 2.07 14.33 0.06
CA GLY A 59 1.57 14.41 1.45
C GLY A 59 0.17 13.83 1.67
N HIS A 60 -0.46 13.27 0.63
CA HIS A 60 -1.75 12.60 0.73
C HIS A 60 -1.57 11.10 0.87
N LEU A 61 -2.16 10.52 1.93
CA LEU A 61 -2.22 9.07 2.11
C LEU A 61 -3.51 8.52 1.48
N ARG A 62 -3.37 7.70 0.45
CA ARG A 62 -4.47 7.02 -0.22
C ARG A 62 -4.37 5.53 -0.01
N VAL A 63 -5.52 4.88 0.15
CA VAL A 63 -5.63 3.43 0.22
C VAL A 63 -6.55 2.94 -0.88
N TYR A 64 -6.01 2.05 -1.71
CA TYR A 64 -6.68 1.41 -2.82
C TYR A 64 -7.00 -0.03 -2.44
N ASP A 65 -8.30 -0.29 -2.33
CA ASP A 65 -8.86 -1.61 -2.07
C ASP A 65 -9.79 -2.01 -3.20
N SER A 66 -9.45 -3.10 -3.90
CA SER A 66 -10.25 -3.65 -4.99
C SER A 66 -11.46 -4.47 -4.51
N SER A 67 -11.58 -4.73 -3.21
CA SER A 67 -12.72 -5.39 -2.60
C SER A 67 -13.97 -4.49 -2.59
N SER A 68 -15.14 -5.09 -2.74
CA SER A 68 -16.42 -4.38 -2.65
C SER A 68 -16.69 -3.82 -1.25
N SER A 69 -16.09 -4.40 -0.22
CA SER A 69 -16.17 -3.90 1.16
C SER A 69 -14.90 -3.10 1.46
N LYS A 70 -14.96 -1.78 1.33
CA LYS A 70 -13.84 -0.85 1.64
C LYS A 70 -13.60 -0.68 3.14
N ASN A 71 -13.52 -1.78 3.88
CA ASN A 71 -13.38 -1.77 5.32
C ASN A 71 -11.89 -1.80 5.69
N ILE A 72 -11.40 -0.68 6.23
CA ILE A 72 -10.09 -0.66 6.90
C ILE A 72 -10.20 -1.52 8.16
N THR A 73 -9.31 -2.51 8.29
CA THR A 73 -9.25 -3.38 9.48
C THR A 73 -8.28 -2.81 10.50
N SER A 74 -8.42 -3.15 11.78
CA SER A 74 -7.47 -2.70 12.82
C SER A 74 -6.02 -3.11 12.53
N SER A 75 -5.81 -4.28 11.90
CA SER A 75 -4.47 -4.69 11.45
C SER A 75 -3.92 -3.72 10.41
N MET A 76 -4.77 -3.26 9.49
CA MET A 76 -4.39 -2.29 8.48
C MET A 76 -4.11 -0.91 9.08
N GLU A 77 -4.91 -0.45 10.05
CA GLU A 77 -4.67 0.81 10.76
C GLU A 77 -3.29 0.84 11.41
N ILE A 78 -2.89 -0.26 12.07
CA ILE A 78 -1.56 -0.40 12.68
C ILE A 78 -0.47 -0.30 11.60
N GLN A 79 -0.59 -1.07 10.52
CA GLN A 79 0.42 -1.07 9.45
C GLN A 79 0.55 0.30 8.76
N LEU A 80 -0.57 1.00 8.56
CA LEU A 80 -0.57 2.37 8.01
C LEU A 80 0.09 3.36 8.98
N ALA A 81 -0.21 3.25 10.28
CA ALA A 81 0.40 4.11 11.30
C ALA A 81 1.92 3.88 11.38
N GLU A 82 2.38 2.64 11.31
CA GLU A 82 3.83 2.31 11.31
C GLU A 82 4.55 2.87 10.08
N CYS A 83 3.97 2.71 8.88
CA CYS A 83 4.58 3.23 7.67
C CYS A 83 4.57 4.77 7.66
N TYR A 84 3.43 5.37 7.93
CA TYR A 84 3.15 6.77 7.60
C TYR A 84 3.04 7.68 8.83
N GLN A 85 3.65 7.32 9.96
CA GLN A 85 3.60 8.13 11.19
C GLN A 85 4.04 9.59 10.99
N THR A 86 4.89 9.85 9.99
CA THR A 86 5.40 11.18 9.62
C THR A 86 4.31 12.11 9.09
N LEU A 87 3.22 11.55 8.56
CA LEU A 87 2.07 12.29 8.04
C LEU A 87 1.00 12.52 9.10
N ALA A 88 1.11 11.89 10.27
CA ALA A 88 0.11 12.01 11.31
C ALA A 88 0.13 13.41 11.93
N THR A 89 -1.04 14.06 11.97
CA THR A 89 -1.25 15.33 12.67
C THR A 89 -2.07 15.07 13.92
N ASP A 90 -1.62 15.52 15.08
CA ASP A 90 -2.29 15.29 16.37
C ASP A 90 -2.60 13.81 16.64
N ARG A 91 -1.65 12.91 16.31
CA ARG A 91 -1.79 11.44 16.40
C ARG A 91 -2.91 10.85 15.54
N THR A 92 -3.41 11.62 14.58
CA THR A 92 -4.44 11.20 13.63
C THR A 92 -3.85 11.14 12.22
N LEU A 93 -4.12 10.04 11.52
CA LEU A 93 -3.69 9.83 10.15
C LEU A 93 -4.91 9.94 9.23
N ALA A 94 -4.93 10.95 8.36
CA ALA A 94 -6.00 11.10 7.37
C ALA A 94 -5.77 10.13 6.21
N VAL A 95 -6.74 9.24 5.96
CA VAL A 95 -6.67 8.24 4.89
C VAL A 95 -7.79 8.48 3.90
N GLU A 96 -7.43 8.70 2.64
CA GLU A 96 -8.36 8.77 1.52
C GLU A 96 -8.63 7.35 0.98
N LEU A 97 -9.89 7.04 0.66
CA LEU A 97 -10.29 5.76 0.05
C LEU A 97 -10.89 5.98 -1.34
N PRO A 98 -10.06 6.16 -2.38
CA PRO A 98 -10.54 6.38 -3.73
C PRO A 98 -11.44 5.26 -4.24
N PRO A 99 -12.32 5.52 -5.22
CA PRO A 99 -12.96 4.46 -5.99
C PRO A 99 -11.89 3.71 -6.79
N ALA A 100 -11.56 2.49 -6.34
CA ALA A 100 -10.75 1.56 -7.11
C ALA A 100 -11.65 0.73 -8.03
N GLN A 101 -11.14 0.34 -9.20
CA GLN A 101 -11.83 -0.58 -10.10
C GLN A 101 -12.01 -1.94 -9.40
N THR A 102 -13.26 -2.33 -9.14
CA THR A 102 -13.61 -3.62 -8.53
C THR A 102 -13.28 -4.76 -9.48
N GLN A 103 -12.66 -5.83 -8.97
CA GLN A 103 -12.16 -6.91 -9.82
C GLN A 103 -12.58 -8.31 -9.35
N GLN A 104 -12.69 -9.24 -10.30
CA GLN A 104 -12.71 -10.69 -10.08
C GLN A 104 -11.25 -11.23 -10.14
N GLY A 105 -10.42 -11.03 -9.10
CA GLY A 105 -9.05 -11.58 -9.06
C GLY A 105 -8.04 -10.85 -8.15
N GLY A 106 -8.19 -10.96 -6.83
CA GLY A 106 -7.62 -10.07 -5.80
C GLY A 106 -6.10 -9.99 -5.55
N GLY A 107 -5.22 -9.95 -6.56
CA GLY A 107 -3.79 -9.63 -6.28
C GLY A 107 -2.94 -9.14 -7.47
N LEU A 108 -3.16 -9.66 -8.68
CA LEU A 108 -2.41 -9.21 -9.88
C LEU A 108 -2.76 -7.75 -10.24
N TRP A 109 -4.01 -7.34 -9.98
CA TRP A 109 -4.43 -5.97 -10.21
C TRP A 109 -3.74 -4.95 -9.33
N LEU A 110 -3.39 -5.28 -8.09
CA LEU A 110 -2.69 -4.33 -7.22
C LEU A 110 -1.31 -3.99 -7.79
N ILE A 111 -0.59 -4.99 -8.32
CA ILE A 111 0.71 -4.77 -8.97
C ILE A 111 0.53 -3.88 -10.22
N CYS A 112 -0.45 -4.19 -11.07
CA CYS A 112 -0.73 -3.37 -12.25
C CYS A 112 -1.19 -1.94 -11.87
N HIS A 113 -2.02 -1.81 -10.85
CA HIS A 113 -2.53 -0.52 -10.39
C HIS A 113 -1.42 0.33 -9.76
N CYS A 114 -0.50 -0.26 -9.00
CA CYS A 114 0.70 0.42 -8.51
C CYS A 114 1.54 1.01 -9.66
N ILE A 115 1.70 0.24 -10.75
CA ILE A 115 2.41 0.71 -11.95
C ILE A 115 1.63 1.85 -12.61
N CYS A 116 0.32 1.70 -12.80
CA CYS A 116 -0.54 2.71 -13.43
C CYS A 116 -0.62 4.03 -12.62
N LEU A 117 -0.82 3.95 -11.30
CA LEU A 117 -0.85 5.13 -10.42
C LEU A 117 0.46 5.90 -10.51
N ARG A 118 1.60 5.19 -10.56
CA ARG A 118 2.91 5.82 -10.72
C ARG A 118 3.05 6.53 -12.06
N THR A 119 2.43 6.05 -13.14
CA THR A 119 2.48 6.75 -14.43
C THR A 119 1.54 7.95 -14.49
N SER A 120 0.41 7.93 -13.76
CA SER A 120 -0.64 8.98 -13.87
C SER A 120 -0.51 10.12 -12.86
N GLU A 121 0.09 9.90 -11.68
CA GLU A 121 0.23 10.96 -10.66
C GLU A 121 1.45 11.88 -10.90
N TRP A 122 2.17 11.66 -12.01
CA TRP A 122 3.47 12.28 -12.35
C TRP A 122 3.49 12.98 -13.71
N GLU A 123 2.32 13.07 -14.36
CA GLU A 123 2.04 13.90 -15.54
C GLU A 123 1.36 15.21 -15.11
#